data_AF-A0A1G9PXG3-F1
#
_entry.id   AF-A0A1G9PXG3-F1
#
_cell.length_a   1.000
_cell.length_b   1.000
_cell.length_c   1.000
_cell.angle_alpha   90.00
_cell.angle_beta   90.00
_cell.angle_gamma   90.00
#
_symmetry.space_group_name_H-M   'P 1'
#
loop_
_entity.id
_entity.type
_entity.pdbx_description
1 polymer ?
#
loop_
_entity_poly.entity_id
_entity_poly.type
_entity_poly.pdbx_seq_one_letter_code
_entity_poly.pdbx_strand_id
1 'polypeptide(L)' 'MSITLLEYVKLILQKVSFDARLFEKELRKAIRQLIPAEVKELKMWCYAQFGKVYYRILRRCFATVRFRKLRLAQE' A
#
# COMPACT_ATOMS: atom_id res chain seq x y z
N MET A 1 -11.06 -19.72 7.19
CA MET A 1 -10.06 -18.63 7.29
C MET A 1 -10.54 -17.48 6.41
N SER A 2 -10.88 -16.34 7.01
CA SER A 2 -11.25 -15.13 6.28
C SER A 2 -9.98 -14.37 5.86
N ILE A 3 -9.88 -14.01 4.57
CA ILE A 3 -8.78 -13.19 4.07
C ILE A 3 -9.01 -11.75 4.52
N THR A 4 -8.01 -11.11 5.13
CA THR A 4 -8.10 -9.68 5.49
C THR A 4 -7.89 -8.79 4.27
N LEU A 5 -8.35 -7.54 4.33
CA LEU A 5 -8.16 -6.59 3.23
C LEU A 5 -6.67 -6.36 2.92
N LEU A 6 -5.82 -6.28 3.94
CA LEU A 6 -4.38 -6.15 3.76
C LEU A 6 -3.76 -7.35 3.04
N GLU A 7 -4.12 -8.57 3.42
CA GLU A 7 -3.61 -9.78 2.74
C GLU A 7 -4.10 -9.87 1.30
N TYR A 8 -5.36 -9.51 1.06
CA TYR A 8 -5.91 -9.40 -0.30
C TYR A 8 -5.13 -8.38 -1.15
N VAL A 9 -4.83 -7.21 -0.59
CA VAL A 9 -4.00 -6.19 -1.26
C VAL A 9 -2.61 -6.71 -1.57
N LYS A 10 -1.94 -7.39 -0.63
CA LYS A 10 -0.60 -7.97 -0.85
C LYS A 10 -0.62 -8.95 -2.03
N LEU A 11 -1.64 -9.80 -2.10
CA LEU A 11 -1.84 -10.75 -3.21
C LEU A 11 -2.05 -10.03 -4.55
N ILE A 12 -2.87 -8.98 -4.59
CA ILE A 12 -3.07 -8.19 -5.81
C ILE A 12 -1.76 -7.54 -6.26
N LEU A 13 -1.03 -6.91 -5.35
CA LEU A 13 0.25 -6.26 -5.66
C LEU A 13 1.29 -7.24 -6.20
N GLN A 14 1.35 -8.47 -5.68
CA GLN A 14 2.17 -9.54 -6.26
C GLN A 14 1.72 -9.87 -7.68
N LYS A 15 0.42 -10.08 -7.91
CA LYS A 15 -0.10 -10.44 -9.23
C LYS A 15 0.12 -9.37 -10.28
N VAL A 16 0.08 -8.08 -9.93
CA VAL A 16 0.29 -6.98 -10.88
C VAL A 16 1.73 -6.49 -10.96
N SER A 17 2.66 -7.11 -10.21
CA SER A 17 4.07 -6.69 -10.14
C SER A 17 4.89 -6.93 -11.42
N PHE A 18 4.27 -7.42 -12.49
CA PHE A 18 4.88 -7.51 -13.82
C PHE A 18 4.81 -6.20 -14.61
N ASP A 19 3.89 -5.28 -14.25
CA ASP A 19 3.71 -4.00 -14.93
C ASP A 19 3.83 -2.83 -13.92
N ALA A 20 4.80 -1.95 -14.16
CA ALA A 20 5.10 -0.83 -13.27
C ALA A 20 3.91 0.14 -13.09
N ARG A 21 3.17 0.39 -14.17
CA ARG A 21 2.08 1.36 -14.20
C ARG A 21 0.84 0.79 -13.50
N LEU A 22 0.57 -0.50 -13.69
CA LEU A 22 -0.49 -1.22 -13.02
C LEU A 22 -0.19 -1.39 -11.52
N PHE A 23 1.05 -1.74 -11.18
CA PHE A 23 1.51 -1.81 -9.79
C PHE A 23 1.32 -0.48 -9.07
N GLU A 24 1.73 0.64 -9.68
CA GLU A 24 1.53 1.97 -9.10
C GLU A 24 0.05 2.28 -8.89
N LYS A 25 -0.82 1.93 -9.84
CA LYS A 25 -2.26 2.15 -9.77
C LYS A 25 -2.90 1.41 -8.61
N GLU A 26 -2.61 0.11 -8.46
CA GLU A 26 -3.16 -0.71 -7.38
C GLU A 26 -2.57 -0.33 -6.02
N LEU A 27 -1.28 0.04 -5.95
CA LEU A 27 -0.67 0.54 -4.72
C LEU A 27 -1.35 1.83 -4.22
N ARG A 28 -1.63 2.77 -5.12
CA ARG A 28 -2.37 4.00 -4.78
C ARG A 28 -3.82 3.74 -4.37
N LYS A 29 -4.43 2.69 -4.90
CA LYS A 29 -5.77 2.25 -4.48
C LYS A 29 -5.71 1.67 -3.06
N ALA A 30 -4.78 0.77 -2.80
CA ALA A 30 -4.58 0.18 -1.47
C ALA A 30 -4.34 1.22 -0.38
N ILE A 31 -3.45 2.19 -0.62
CA ILE A 31 -3.15 3.26 0.34
C ILE A 31 -4.39 4.10 0.70
N ARG A 32 -5.37 4.23 -0.21
CA ARG A 32 -6.62 4.96 0.05
C ARG A 32 -7.67 4.13 0.79
N GLN A 33 -7.62 2.81 0.68
CA GLN A 33 -8.62 1.90 1.25
C GLN A 33 -8.25 1.40 2.65
N LEU A 34 -6.96 1.20 2.91
CA LEU A 34 -6.46 0.68 4.18
C LEU A 34 -6.43 1.73 5.28
N ILE A 35 -6.59 1.28 6.53
CA ILE A 35 -6.43 2.15 7.70
C ILE A 35 -4.95 2.51 7.93
N PRO A 36 -4.64 3.58 8.69
CA PRO A 36 -3.26 4.04 8.90
C PRO A 36 -2.30 2.94 9.40
N ALA A 37 -2.76 2.07 10.29
CA ALA A 37 -1.96 0.96 10.82
C ALA A 37 -1.59 -0.04 9.71
N GLU A 38 -2.56 -0.44 8.89
CA GLU A 38 -2.36 -1.34 7.76
C GLU A 38 -1.49 -0.70 6.66
N VAL A 39 -1.64 0.61 6.41
CA VAL A 39 -0.77 1.33 5.45
C VAL A 39 0.68 1.32 5.90
N LYS A 40 0.94 1.42 7.22
CA LYS A 40 2.29 1.31 7.78
C LYS A 40 2.87 -0.09 7.56
N GLU A 41 2.08 -1.13 7.79
CA GLU A 41 2.49 -2.51 7.53
C GLU A 41 2.73 -2.75 6.03
N LEU A 42 1.78 -2.34 5.18
CA LEU A 42 1.89 -2.44 3.72
C LEU A 42 3.16 -1.77 3.20
N LYS A 43 3.52 -0.59 3.75
CA LYS A 43 4.74 0.12 3.40
C LYS A 43 5.97 -0.75 3.67
N MET A 44 6.14 -1.26 4.89
CA MET A 44 7.30 -2.10 5.24
C MET A 44 7.41 -3.32 4.32
N TRP A 45 6.28 -3.99 4.09
CA TRP A 45 6.23 -5.15 3.20
C TRP A 45 6.57 -4.81 1.74
N CYS A 46 6.05 -3.70 1.20
CA CYS A 46 6.34 -3.27 -0.17
C CYS A 46 7.83 -2.95 -0.37
N TYR A 47 8.48 -2.28 0.59
CA TYR A 47 9.91 -2.01 0.50
C TYR A 47 10.75 -3.28 0.60
N ALA A 48 10.35 -4.26 1.42
CA ALA A 48 11.04 -5.54 1.52
C ALA A 48 10.92 -6.38 0.24
N GLN A 49 9.72 -6.46 -0.35
CA GLN A 49 9.47 -7.30 -1.53
C GLN A 49 9.88 -6.63 -2.85
N PHE A 50 9.58 -5.34 -3.00
CA PHE A 50 9.66 -4.63 -4.27
C PHE A 50 10.68 -3.50 -4.27
N GLY A 51 11.39 -3.27 -3.16
CA GLY A 51 12.31 -2.14 -3.00
C GLY A 51 13.40 -2.06 -4.06
N LYS A 52 13.91 -3.20 -4.56
CA LYS A 52 14.97 -3.22 -5.59
C LYS A 52 14.48 -2.74 -6.97
N VAL A 53 13.25 -3.07 -7.34
CA VAL A 53 12.71 -2.82 -8.68
C VAL A 53 11.87 -1.53 -8.70
N TYR A 54 11.04 -1.33 -7.68
CA TYR A 54 10.02 -0.28 -7.65
C TYR A 54 10.33 0.87 -6.67
N TYR A 55 11.58 1.04 -6.23
CA TYR A 55 11.99 2.09 -5.28
C TYR A 55 11.38 3.46 -5.58
N ARG A 56 11.47 3.92 -6.84
CA ARG A 56 10.96 5.24 -7.26
C ARG A 56 9.43 5.36 -7.17
N ILE A 57 8.71 4.27 -7.41
CA ILE A 57 7.25 4.21 -7.30
C ILE A 57 6.87 4.21 -5.82
N LEU A 58 7.48 3.34 -5.02
CA LEU A 58 7.23 3.24 -3.58
C LEU A 58 7.48 4.58 -2.88
N ARG A 59 8.62 5.22 -3.16
CA ARG A 59 8.96 6.54 -2.60
C ARG A 59 7.87 7.57 -2.92
N ARG A 60 7.38 7.61 -4.15
CA ARG A 60 6.35 8.57 -4.60
C ARG A 60 4.98 8.29 -3.99
N CYS A 61 4.55 7.03 -3.99
CA CYS A 61 3.25 6.62 -3.46
C CYS A 61 3.16 6.86 -1.95
N PHE A 62 4.23 6.55 -1.20
CA PHE A 62 4.24 6.71 0.25
C PHE A 62 4.65 8.11 0.74
N ALA A 63 5.20 8.98 -0.12
CA ALA A 63 5.55 10.36 0.26
C ALA A 63 4.31 11.24 0.52
N THR A 64 3.20 10.97 -0.15
CA THR A 64 1.99 11.81 -0.12
C THR A 64 0.89 11.24 0.79
N VAL A 65 1.21 10.32 1.69
CA VAL A 65 0.24 9.82 2.68
C VAL A 65 0.01 10.93 3.73
N ARG A 66 -0.77 11.94 3.34
CA ARG A 66 -1.33 12.93 4.25
C ARG A 66 -2.42 12.22 5.05
N PHE A 67 -2.10 11.86 6.28
CA PHE A 67 -3.05 11.40 7.28
C PHE A 67 -4.07 12.52 7.59
N ARG A 68 -5.01 12.81 6.68
CA ARG A 68 -6.09 13.79 6.89
C ARG A 68 -7.28 13.23 7.69
N LYS A 69 -7.26 11.93 8.04
CA LYS A 69 -8.25 11.30 8.91
C LYS A 69 -7.55 10.70 10.14
N LEU A 70 -7.07 11.58 11.01
CA LEU A 70 -6.69 11.23 12.38
C LEU A 70 -7.24 12.30 13.35
N ARG A 71 -8.54 12.60 13.22
CA ARG A 71 -9.25 13.50 14.14
C ARG A 71 -10.72 13.16 14.38
N LEU A 72 -11.22 12.01 13.91
CA LEU A 72 -12.64 11.64 14.02
C LEU A 72 -12.84 10.17 14.49
N ALA A 73 -11.93 9.66 15.32
CA ALA A 73 -12.10 8.37 15.98
C ALA A 73 -11.50 8.40 17.40
N GLN A 74 -11.73 9.52 18.09
CA GLN A 74 -11.56 9.69 19.53
C GLN A 74 -12.80 10.45 20.01
N GLU A 75 -13.97 9.82 19.88
CA GLU A 75 -15.19 10.15 20.63
C GLU A 75 -16.00 8.86 20.80
#